data_AF-F0MCL3-F1
#
_entry.id   AF-F0MCL3-F1
#
_cell.length_a   1.000
_cell.length_b   1.000
_cell.length_c   1.000
_cell.angle_alpha   90.00
_cell.angle_beta   90.00
_cell.angle_gamma   90.00
#
_symmetry.space_group_name_H-M   'P 1'
#
loop_
_entity.id
_entity.type
_entity.pdbx_description
1 polymer ?
#
loop_
_entity_poly.entity_id
_entity_poly.type
_entity_poly.pdbx_seq_one_letter_code
_entity_poly.pdbx_strand_id
1 'polypeptide(L)'
;MDASLVGPLFEQVLAAESGRMMVIAQTPFMFAAVNDNGRAALFVRVSLTPTQVVSDGQGFSVKTTRSGNNDYVQITAADRGLPPLFLKLVEYVLGRVSASTSVDQGAEVLIRSIEEYRRFVGQRRGRLSEALVRGIFAELLFLRAIITAGMSVEDAVTAWRGPWAKAGLGVHDFTFANGRGIEVKSTHQPPGTIRVSSPSQLVPSDQPLDLLVLPVEDAPDGATVAFPFRAYVQETGEVVAAAGPGAADKWDAALEALTLDLSDEWYDKYRFMPGVWRRFSVKQGFPHLDIPSLPAGIIDVHYSLELPRLAPFAAPFSELLSEMKLS
;
A
#
# COMPACT_ATOMS: atom_id res chain seq x y z
N MET A 1 11.17 11.29 32.53
CA MET A 1 9.94 12.08 32.78
C MET A 1 8.77 11.13 32.78
N ASP A 2 7.80 11.30 33.68
CA ASP A 2 6.56 10.52 33.63
C ASP A 2 5.71 10.97 32.43
N ALA A 3 5.39 10.04 31.53
CA ALA A 3 4.61 10.30 30.33
C ALA A 3 3.21 10.85 30.66
N SER A 4 2.68 10.54 31.85
CA SER A 4 1.36 11.01 32.31
C SER A 4 1.25 12.53 32.43
N LEU A 5 2.38 13.24 32.56
CA LEU A 5 2.44 14.69 32.73
C LEU A 5 2.54 15.47 31.41
N VAL A 6 2.81 14.80 30.30
CA VAL A 6 3.03 15.46 28.99
C VAL A 6 1.73 16.08 28.46
N GLY A 7 0.62 15.33 28.48
CA GLY A 7 -0.68 15.80 28.01
C GLY A 7 -1.16 17.09 28.71
N PRO A 8 -1.22 17.13 30.06
CA PRO A 8 -1.63 18.32 30.80
C PRO A 8 -0.79 19.58 30.50
N LEU A 9 0.52 19.42 30.26
CA LEU A 9 1.39 20.54 29.88
C LEU A 9 1.03 21.12 28.50
N PHE A 10 0.69 20.26 27.53
CA PHE A 10 0.22 20.72 26.22
C PHE A 10 -1.14 21.40 26.31
N GLU A 11 -2.07 20.89 27.11
CA GLU A 11 -3.37 21.52 27.35
C GLU A 11 -3.21 22.93 27.95
N GLN A 12 -2.32 23.08 28.94
CA GLN A 12 -2.01 24.39 29.53
C GLN A 12 -1.40 25.36 28.52
N VAL A 13 -0.51 24.89 27.63
CA VAL A 13 0.07 25.71 26.56
C VAL A 13 -1.00 26.13 25.55
N LEU A 14 -1.89 25.21 25.16
CA LEU A 14 -2.95 25.45 24.17
C LEU A 14 -4.05 26.39 24.69
N ALA A 15 -4.27 26.46 26.00
CA ALA A 15 -5.20 27.39 26.63
C ALA A 15 -4.69 28.84 26.65
N ALA A 16 -3.39 29.07 26.45
CA ALA A 16 -2.77 30.38 26.38
C ALA A 16 -2.79 30.94 24.94
N GLU A 17 -2.29 32.17 24.76
CA GLU A 17 -2.18 32.79 23.44
C GLU A 17 -1.22 32.04 22.49
N SER A 18 -1.45 32.21 21.18
CA SER A 18 -0.55 31.66 20.15
C SER A 18 0.88 32.13 20.37
N GLY A 19 1.84 31.23 20.18
CA GLY A 19 3.26 31.46 20.45
C GLY A 19 3.66 31.16 21.90
N ARG A 20 2.72 30.84 22.80
CA ARG A 20 3.08 30.36 24.15
C ARG A 20 3.96 29.11 24.04
N MET A 21 5.06 29.11 24.78
CA MET A 21 6.00 28.00 24.90
C MET A 21 6.20 27.63 26.37
N MET A 22 6.31 26.33 26.66
CA MET A 22 6.67 25.81 27.97
C MET A 22 7.65 24.65 27.85
N VAL A 23 8.78 24.73 28.55
CA VAL A 23 9.79 23.66 28.54
C VAL A 23 9.23 22.44 29.26
N ILE A 24 9.31 21.29 28.59
CA ILE A 24 8.83 20.00 29.09
C ILE A 24 9.99 19.03 29.36
N ALA A 25 11.15 19.14 28.71
CA ALA A 25 12.33 18.35 29.08
C ALA A 25 13.63 19.10 28.73
N GLN A 26 14.75 18.74 29.38
CA GLN A 26 16.05 19.37 29.14
C GLN A 26 17.22 18.41 28.90
N THR A 27 16.99 17.09 28.97
CA THR A 27 18.05 16.08 28.83
C THR A 27 17.72 15.12 27.69
N PRO A 28 18.65 14.86 26.75
CA PRO A 28 19.99 15.46 26.62
C PRO A 28 19.97 16.88 26.02
N PHE A 29 18.81 17.37 25.56
CA PHE A 29 18.62 18.75 25.10
C PHE A 29 17.17 19.22 25.35
N MET A 30 16.89 20.49 25.05
CA MET A 30 15.64 21.16 25.43
C MET A 30 14.48 20.78 24.51
N PHE A 31 13.39 20.31 25.12
CA PHE A 31 12.08 20.11 24.52
C PHE A 31 11.08 21.08 25.13
N ALA A 32 10.23 21.68 24.32
CA ALA A 32 9.15 22.53 24.76
C ALA A 32 7.84 22.23 24.02
N ALA A 33 6.73 22.30 24.74
CA ALA A 33 5.40 22.37 24.16
C ALA A 33 5.12 23.81 23.70
N VAL A 34 4.54 23.97 22.52
CA VAL A 34 4.23 25.26 21.90
C VAL A 34 2.78 25.28 21.40
N ASN A 35 2.10 26.41 21.57
CA ASN A 35 0.83 26.69 20.92
C ASN A 35 1.12 27.36 19.57
N ASP A 36 1.13 26.58 18.49
CA ASP A 36 1.28 27.11 17.14
C ASP A 36 -0.10 27.38 16.54
N ASN A 37 -0.63 28.58 16.75
CA ASN A 37 -1.91 29.04 16.19
C ASN A 37 -3.09 28.11 16.51
N GLY A 38 -3.14 27.63 17.76
CA GLY A 38 -4.15 26.71 18.26
C GLY A 38 -3.84 25.25 17.98
N ARG A 39 -2.64 24.90 17.48
CA ARG A 39 -2.17 23.53 17.27
C ARG A 39 -1.04 23.20 18.23
N ALA A 40 -1.02 21.99 18.76
CA ALA A 40 0.09 21.51 19.55
C ALA A 40 1.35 21.40 18.70
N ALA A 41 2.48 21.94 19.18
CA ALA A 41 3.78 21.71 18.58
C ALA A 41 4.84 21.31 19.61
N LEU A 42 5.67 20.34 19.25
CA LEU A 42 6.88 19.98 19.99
C LEU A 42 8.05 20.73 19.38
N PHE A 43 8.65 21.61 20.17
CA PHE A 43 9.84 22.36 19.79
C PHE A 43 11.08 21.76 20.44
N VAL A 44 12.11 21.51 19.64
CA VAL A 44 13.33 20.85 20.08
C VAL A 44 14.53 21.69 19.66
N ARG A 45 15.40 22.03 20.60
CA ARG A 45 16.71 22.64 20.30
C ARG A 45 17.74 21.53 20.24
N VAL A 46 18.26 21.24 19.04
CA VAL A 46 19.17 20.11 18.78
C VAL A 46 20.20 20.52 17.72
N SER A 47 21.41 19.99 17.74
CA SER A 47 22.39 20.20 16.66
C SER A 47 22.30 19.04 15.68
N LEU A 48 21.96 19.29 14.42
CA LEU A 48 21.85 18.27 13.38
C LEU A 48 23.01 18.37 12.40
N THR A 49 23.47 17.22 11.89
CA THR A 49 24.41 17.22 10.77
C THR A 49 23.69 17.63 9.47
N PRO A 50 24.41 18.13 8.44
CA PRO A 50 23.77 18.58 7.19
C PRO A 50 22.94 17.50 6.48
N THR A 51 23.31 16.23 6.66
CA THR A 51 22.65 15.04 6.07
C THR A 51 21.43 14.59 6.87
N GLN A 52 21.27 15.05 8.11
CA GLN A 52 20.12 14.74 8.94
C GLN A 52 18.95 15.66 8.57
N VAL A 53 17.90 15.04 8.04
CA VAL A 53 16.64 15.70 7.68
C VAL A 53 15.51 14.96 8.36
N VAL A 54 14.60 15.71 8.96
CA VAL A 54 13.33 15.20 9.47
C VAL A 54 12.25 15.69 8.53
N SER A 55 11.48 14.77 7.98
CA SER A 55 10.43 15.09 7.00
C SER A 55 9.06 15.21 7.67
N ASP A 56 8.14 15.89 7.00
CA ASP A 56 6.72 15.88 7.32
C ASP A 56 6.18 14.44 7.39
N GLY A 57 5.13 14.25 8.20
CA GLY A 57 4.46 12.97 8.38
C GLY A 57 2.94 13.12 8.38
N GLN A 58 2.23 12.01 8.33
CA GLN A 58 0.77 12.06 8.42
C GLN A 58 0.34 12.52 9.83
N GLY A 59 -0.42 13.61 9.89
CA GLY A 59 -0.90 14.19 11.15
C GLY A 59 0.06 15.21 11.80
N PHE A 60 1.23 15.48 11.19
CA PHE A 60 2.13 16.53 11.66
C PHE A 60 3.05 17.06 10.55
N SER A 61 3.47 18.33 10.67
CA SER A 61 4.51 18.92 9.82
C SER A 61 5.78 19.13 10.64
N VAL A 62 6.93 19.14 9.97
CA VAL A 62 8.23 19.36 10.57
C VAL A 62 8.90 20.56 9.92
N LYS A 63 9.25 21.54 10.74
CA LYS A 63 10.05 22.68 10.33
C LYS A 63 11.40 22.62 11.01
N THR A 64 12.46 22.56 10.21
CA THR A 64 13.84 22.68 10.70
C THR A 64 14.36 24.09 10.41
N THR A 65 14.75 24.81 11.46
CA THR A 65 15.40 26.12 11.35
C THR A 65 16.84 26.00 11.81
N ARG A 66 17.79 26.25 10.91
CA ARG A 66 19.22 26.22 11.23
C ARG A 66 19.70 27.61 11.63
N SER A 67 20.23 27.81 12.84
CA SER A 67 20.62 29.13 13.34
C SER A 67 21.91 29.08 14.18
N GLY A 68 23.03 29.43 13.56
CA GLY A 68 24.33 29.51 14.24
C GLY A 68 24.75 28.16 14.84
N ASN A 69 24.89 28.11 16.17
CA ASN A 69 25.34 26.91 16.89
C ASN A 69 24.21 25.93 17.26
N ASN A 70 22.95 26.25 16.99
CA ASN A 70 21.81 25.37 17.29
C ASN A 70 20.87 25.25 16.09
N ASP A 71 20.36 24.04 15.86
CA ASP A 71 19.20 23.84 15.02
C ASP A 71 17.95 23.70 15.89
N TYR A 72 16.82 24.01 15.28
CA TYR A 72 15.51 23.90 15.90
C TYR A 72 14.64 23.02 15.03
N VAL A 73 14.12 21.95 15.61
CA VAL A 73 13.12 21.09 14.99
C VAL A 73 11.79 21.38 15.67
N GLN A 74 10.83 21.88 14.91
CA GLN A 74 9.45 22.04 15.36
C GLN A 74 8.56 21.04 14.66
N ILE A 75 7.95 20.15 15.43
CA ILE A 75 6.97 19.17 14.95
C ILE A 75 5.59 19.71 15.34
N THR A 76 4.75 20.04 14.38
CA THR A 76 3.45 20.69 14.62
C THR A 76 2.32 19.76 14.21
N ALA A 77 1.33 19.53 15.07
CA ALA A 77 0.13 18.78 14.75
C ALA A 77 -0.59 19.37 13.52
N ALA A 78 -1.19 18.51 12.71
CA ALA A 78 -1.96 18.95 11.55
C ALA A 78 -3.25 19.68 11.97
N ASP A 79 -3.97 19.10 12.93
CA ASP A 79 -5.24 19.60 13.44
C ASP A 79 -5.08 20.52 14.66
N ARG A 80 -6.11 21.33 14.94
CA ARG A 80 -6.17 22.17 16.14
C ARG A 80 -6.29 21.32 17.41
N GLY A 81 -5.79 21.88 18.52
CA GLY A 81 -5.74 21.22 19.81
C GLY A 81 -4.58 20.24 19.93
N LEU A 82 -4.78 19.18 20.72
CA LEU A 82 -3.82 18.11 20.96
C LEU A 82 -4.39 16.77 20.46
N PRO A 83 -4.15 16.40 19.18
CA PRO A 83 -4.62 15.12 18.67
C PRO A 83 -4.02 13.94 19.44
N PRO A 84 -4.78 12.88 19.77
CA PRO A 84 -4.27 11.75 20.56
C PRO A 84 -3.06 11.06 19.95
N LEU A 85 -3.01 10.91 18.62
CA LEU A 85 -1.85 10.36 17.92
C LEU A 85 -0.63 11.28 18.03
N PHE A 86 -0.82 12.59 17.92
CA PHE A 86 0.27 13.54 18.11
C PHE A 86 0.84 13.48 19.53
N LEU A 87 -0.02 13.39 20.55
CA LEU A 87 0.45 13.19 21.93
C LEU A 87 1.27 11.89 22.06
N LYS A 88 0.83 10.79 21.44
CA LYS A 88 1.58 9.53 21.44
C LYS A 88 2.94 9.65 20.74
N LEU A 89 3.04 10.41 19.66
CA LEU A 89 4.35 10.74 19.03
C LEU A 89 5.26 11.45 20.02
N VAL A 90 4.75 12.48 20.70
CA VAL A 90 5.55 13.27 21.64
C VAL A 90 6.02 12.41 22.81
N GLU A 91 5.12 11.63 23.43
CA GLU A 91 5.45 10.69 24.51
C GLU A 91 6.51 9.68 24.06
N TYR A 92 6.36 9.11 22.86
CA TYR A 92 7.28 8.14 22.29
C TYR A 92 8.68 8.72 22.07
N VAL A 93 8.77 9.90 21.45
CA VAL A 93 10.03 10.61 21.20
C VAL A 93 10.71 10.98 22.53
N LEU A 94 9.98 11.60 23.46
CA LEU A 94 10.53 11.98 24.76
C LEU A 94 11.04 10.78 25.55
N GLY A 95 10.27 9.70 25.58
CA GLY A 95 10.63 8.46 26.26
C GLY A 95 11.97 7.90 25.76
N ARG A 96 12.13 7.78 24.45
CA ARG A 96 13.36 7.22 23.86
C ARG A 96 14.55 8.16 23.96
N VAL A 97 14.35 9.44 23.70
CA VAL A 97 15.45 10.42 23.72
C VAL A 97 15.98 10.60 25.16
N SER A 98 15.10 10.58 26.16
CA SER A 98 15.49 10.75 27.57
C SER A 98 16.43 9.67 28.12
N ALA A 99 16.51 8.51 27.47
CA ALA A 99 17.41 7.41 27.82
C ALA A 99 18.82 7.55 27.20
N SER A 100 19.06 8.58 26.39
CA SER A 100 20.36 8.78 25.70
C SER A 100 21.41 9.36 26.65
N THR A 101 22.67 8.95 26.48
CA THR A 101 23.79 9.33 27.36
C THR A 101 24.61 10.51 26.82
N SER A 102 24.35 10.96 25.59
CA SER A 102 24.99 12.14 24.98
C SER A 102 24.03 12.92 24.08
N VAL A 103 24.40 14.16 23.73
CA VAL A 103 23.64 15.03 22.82
C VAL A 103 23.56 14.43 21.41
N ASP A 104 24.68 13.92 20.89
CA ASP A 104 24.76 13.33 19.54
C ASP A 104 23.89 12.07 19.44
N GLN A 105 23.97 11.18 20.43
CA GLN A 105 23.13 9.99 20.49
C GLN A 105 21.65 10.39 20.60
N GLY A 106 21.33 11.41 21.39
CA GLY A 106 19.97 11.94 21.51
C GLY A 106 19.42 12.46 20.19
N ALA A 107 20.26 13.12 19.37
CA ALA A 107 19.88 13.64 18.07
C ALA A 107 19.58 12.52 17.06
N GLU A 108 20.43 11.48 17.03
CA GLU A 108 20.19 10.29 16.21
C GLU A 108 18.90 9.56 16.63
N VAL A 109 18.70 9.37 17.94
CA VAL A 109 17.50 8.72 18.49
C VAL A 109 16.25 9.55 18.19
N LEU A 110 16.32 10.87 18.28
CA LEU A 110 15.23 11.78 17.94
C LEU A 110 14.79 11.57 16.48
N ILE A 111 15.72 11.70 15.54
CA ILE A 111 15.43 11.56 14.11
C ILE A 111 14.88 10.18 13.81
N ARG A 112 15.56 9.14 14.30
CA ARG A 112 15.13 7.74 14.11
C ARG A 112 13.73 7.52 14.67
N SER A 113 13.42 8.02 15.86
CA SER A 113 12.10 7.85 16.48
C SER A 113 11.00 8.55 15.70
N ILE A 114 11.27 9.75 15.18
CA ILE A 114 10.31 10.46 14.32
C ILE A 114 10.11 9.72 13.00
N GLU A 115 11.18 9.22 12.38
CA GLU A 115 11.10 8.44 11.13
C GLU A 115 10.39 7.09 11.32
N GLU A 116 10.66 6.37 12.42
CA GLU A 116 9.97 5.14 12.78
C GLU A 116 8.48 5.39 13.03
N TYR A 117 8.14 6.42 13.80
CA TYR A 117 6.74 6.80 14.06
C TYR A 117 6.06 7.27 12.77
N ARG A 118 6.75 8.03 11.91
CA ARG A 118 6.27 8.46 10.60
C ARG A 118 5.95 7.27 9.71
N ARG A 119 6.81 6.24 9.66
CA ARG A 119 6.55 5.00 8.92
C ARG A 119 5.35 4.26 9.51
N PHE A 120 5.28 4.13 10.84
CA PHE A 120 4.19 3.46 11.53
C PHE A 120 2.83 4.14 11.32
N VAL A 121 2.77 5.48 11.36
CA VAL A 121 1.53 6.23 11.12
C VAL A 121 1.23 6.38 9.63
N GLY A 122 2.25 6.49 8.78
CA GLY A 122 2.11 6.45 7.33
C GLY A 122 1.55 5.11 6.84
N GLN A 123 1.88 4.00 7.51
CA GLN A 123 1.23 2.70 7.28
C GLN A 123 -0.26 2.72 7.62
N ARG A 124 -0.70 3.54 8.59
CA ARG A 124 -2.12 3.63 9.00
C ARG A 124 -3.04 4.40 8.03
N ARG A 125 -2.55 5.00 6.93
CA ARG A 125 -3.37 5.35 5.74
C ARG A 125 -2.62 5.20 4.41
N GLY A 126 -1.78 4.18 4.27
CA GLY A 126 -1.27 3.72 2.96
C GLY A 126 -2.36 3.07 2.10
N ARG A 127 -3.54 3.70 2.01
CA ARG A 127 -4.71 3.18 1.32
C ARG A 127 -4.36 2.87 -0.12
N LEU A 128 -4.80 1.70 -0.58
CA LEU A 128 -4.66 1.35 -1.97
C LEU A 128 -5.43 2.35 -2.83
N SER A 129 -4.85 2.72 -3.97
CA SER A 129 -5.60 3.50 -4.94
C SER A 129 -6.81 2.70 -5.41
N GLU A 130 -7.87 3.38 -5.84
CA GLU A 130 -9.06 2.72 -6.35
C GLU A 130 -8.73 1.74 -7.50
N ALA A 131 -7.82 2.12 -8.39
CA ALA A 131 -7.36 1.25 -9.47
C ALA A 131 -6.73 -0.05 -8.93
N LEU A 132 -5.95 0.05 -7.84
CA LEU A 132 -5.34 -1.12 -7.21
C LEU A 132 -6.38 -1.98 -6.47
N VAL A 133 -7.34 -1.36 -5.78
CA VAL A 133 -8.47 -2.07 -5.15
C VAL A 133 -9.27 -2.85 -6.21
N ARG A 134 -9.58 -2.21 -7.33
CA ARG A 134 -10.31 -2.82 -8.46
C ARG A 134 -9.50 -3.94 -9.13
N GLY A 135 -8.18 -3.76 -9.26
CA GLY A 135 -7.25 -4.78 -9.75
C GLY A 135 -7.24 -6.03 -8.86
N ILE A 136 -7.00 -5.84 -7.56
CA ILE A 136 -7.03 -6.92 -6.56
C ILE A 136 -8.38 -7.63 -6.57
N PHE A 137 -9.48 -6.89 -6.64
CA PHE A 137 -10.81 -7.51 -6.74
C PHE A 137 -10.95 -8.46 -7.95
N ALA A 138 -10.43 -8.06 -9.12
CA ALA A 138 -10.42 -8.91 -10.31
C ALA A 138 -9.52 -10.14 -10.14
N GLU A 139 -8.34 -9.98 -9.55
CA GLU A 139 -7.43 -11.10 -9.22
C GLU A 139 -8.10 -12.10 -8.26
N LEU A 140 -8.77 -11.60 -7.21
CA LEU A 140 -9.48 -12.44 -6.24
C LEU A 140 -10.67 -13.19 -6.86
N LEU A 141 -11.39 -12.56 -7.79
CA LEU A 141 -12.44 -13.23 -8.57
C LEU A 141 -11.87 -14.40 -9.39
N PHE A 142 -10.71 -14.22 -10.01
CA PHE A 142 -10.04 -15.30 -10.74
C PHE A 142 -9.55 -16.40 -9.78
N LEU A 143 -8.94 -16.05 -8.65
CA LEU A 143 -8.50 -16.99 -7.61
C LEU A 143 -9.67 -17.86 -7.11
N ARG A 144 -10.83 -17.25 -6.83
CA ARG A 144 -12.05 -17.99 -6.44
C ARG A 144 -12.60 -18.85 -7.57
N ALA A 145 -12.49 -18.39 -8.82
CA ALA A 145 -12.93 -19.16 -9.99
C ALA A 145 -12.12 -20.45 -10.18
N ILE A 146 -10.79 -20.40 -10.05
CA ILE A 146 -9.93 -21.57 -10.20
C ILE A 146 -10.08 -22.55 -9.03
N ILE A 147 -10.26 -22.06 -7.80
CA ILE A 147 -10.59 -22.88 -6.63
C ILE A 147 -11.92 -23.61 -6.87
N THR A 148 -12.95 -22.88 -7.29
CA THR A 148 -14.28 -23.46 -7.59
C THR A 148 -14.23 -24.44 -8.76
N ALA A 149 -13.32 -24.23 -9.71
CA ALA A 149 -13.09 -25.15 -10.82
C ALA A 149 -12.48 -26.48 -10.35
N GLY A 150 -11.83 -26.53 -9.18
CA GLY A 150 -11.28 -27.75 -8.59
C GLY A 150 -9.77 -27.70 -8.32
N MET A 151 -9.11 -26.57 -8.54
CA MET A 151 -7.72 -26.39 -8.11
C MET A 151 -7.65 -26.41 -6.58
N SER A 152 -6.59 -27.01 -6.04
CA SER A 152 -6.37 -26.96 -4.59
C SER A 152 -6.19 -25.50 -4.15
N VAL A 153 -6.72 -25.17 -2.97
CA VAL A 153 -6.63 -23.81 -2.42
C VAL A 153 -5.18 -23.42 -2.19
N GLU A 154 -4.34 -24.35 -1.75
CA GLU A 154 -2.92 -24.10 -1.53
C GLU A 154 -2.18 -23.77 -2.83
N ASP A 155 -2.43 -24.51 -3.91
CA ASP A 155 -1.81 -24.25 -5.21
C ASP A 155 -2.29 -22.91 -5.79
N ALA A 156 -3.59 -22.61 -5.68
CA ALA A 156 -4.17 -21.35 -6.15
C ALA A 156 -3.53 -20.13 -5.46
N VAL A 157 -3.41 -20.16 -4.13
CA VAL A 157 -2.78 -19.07 -3.34
C VAL A 157 -1.28 -19.00 -3.61
N THR A 158 -0.60 -20.15 -3.77
CA THR A 158 0.83 -20.18 -4.10
C THR A 158 1.12 -19.62 -5.49
N ALA A 159 0.18 -19.81 -6.43
CA ALA A 159 0.30 -19.31 -7.80
C ALA A 159 0.03 -17.81 -7.91
N TRP A 160 -0.76 -17.21 -6.99
CA TRP A 160 -1.02 -15.77 -6.97
C TRP A 160 0.28 -15.02 -6.64
N ARG A 161 0.83 -14.28 -7.60
CA ARG A 161 2.09 -13.51 -7.50
C ARG A 161 1.90 -12.00 -7.59
N GLY A 162 0.73 -11.54 -8.02
CA GLY A 162 0.33 -10.12 -8.09
C GLY A 162 0.69 -9.29 -6.85
N PRO A 163 0.47 -9.79 -5.61
CA PRO A 163 0.84 -9.10 -4.37
C PRO A 163 2.30 -8.66 -4.28
N TRP A 164 3.20 -9.40 -4.94
CA TRP A 164 4.64 -9.18 -4.90
C TRP A 164 5.17 -8.39 -6.10
N ALA A 165 4.31 -7.91 -7.00
CA ALA A 165 4.72 -7.17 -8.20
C ALA A 165 5.56 -5.92 -7.85
N LYS A 166 5.20 -5.19 -6.78
CA LYS A 166 5.97 -4.02 -6.30
C LYS A 166 7.38 -4.37 -5.81
N ALA A 167 7.59 -5.61 -5.38
CA ALA A 167 8.90 -6.11 -4.96
C ALA A 167 9.73 -6.66 -6.13
N GLY A 168 9.21 -6.63 -7.37
CA GLY A 168 9.87 -7.17 -8.56
C GLY A 168 9.90 -8.71 -8.60
N LEU A 169 9.12 -9.39 -7.75
CA LEU A 169 9.11 -10.85 -7.63
C LEU A 169 7.93 -11.53 -8.37
N GLY A 170 7.12 -10.75 -9.08
CA GLY A 170 6.01 -11.25 -9.90
C GLY A 170 5.92 -10.47 -11.22
N VAL A 171 6.20 -11.14 -12.35
CA VAL A 171 6.03 -10.56 -13.70
C VAL A 171 4.56 -10.61 -14.13
N HIS A 172 3.87 -11.68 -13.74
CA HIS A 172 2.45 -11.92 -14.00
C HIS A 172 1.70 -12.02 -12.67
N ASP A 173 0.39 -11.74 -12.69
CA ASP A 173 -0.45 -11.81 -11.50
C ASP A 173 -0.59 -13.24 -10.96
N PHE A 174 -0.53 -14.25 -11.83
CA PHE A 174 -0.41 -15.65 -11.43
C PHE A 174 0.66 -16.38 -12.23
N THR A 175 1.43 -17.24 -11.55
CA THR A 175 2.39 -18.17 -12.16
C THR A 175 2.25 -19.54 -11.50
N PHE A 176 1.85 -20.54 -12.29
CA PHE A 176 1.59 -21.91 -11.83
C PHE A 176 2.86 -22.78 -11.87
N ALA A 177 2.85 -23.90 -11.14
CA ALA A 177 3.99 -24.81 -11.03
C ALA A 177 4.44 -25.38 -12.39
N ASN A 178 3.53 -25.53 -13.34
CA ASN A 178 3.81 -25.97 -14.71
C ASN A 178 4.37 -24.85 -15.62
N GLY A 179 4.60 -23.65 -15.09
CA GLY A 179 5.12 -22.50 -15.83
C GLY A 179 4.07 -21.62 -16.49
N ARG A 180 2.77 -22.00 -16.48
CA ARG A 180 1.70 -21.15 -17.04
C ARG A 180 1.64 -19.82 -16.29
N GLY A 181 1.57 -18.73 -17.05
CA GLY A 181 1.32 -17.38 -16.54
C GLY A 181 -0.10 -16.89 -16.82
N ILE A 182 -0.64 -16.06 -15.93
CA ILE A 182 -1.89 -15.33 -16.14
C ILE A 182 -1.68 -13.87 -15.74
N GLU A 183 -2.00 -12.95 -16.65
CA GLU A 183 -2.05 -11.52 -16.38
C GLU A 183 -3.51 -11.06 -16.32
N VAL A 184 -3.92 -10.44 -15.23
CA VAL A 184 -5.29 -9.97 -14.99
C VAL A 184 -5.35 -8.45 -15.14
N LYS A 185 -6.30 -7.97 -15.93
CA LYS A 185 -6.57 -6.54 -16.10
C LYS A 185 -8.03 -6.24 -15.80
N SER A 186 -8.26 -5.37 -14.81
CA SER A 186 -9.55 -4.73 -14.63
C SER A 186 -9.69 -3.51 -15.54
N THR A 187 -10.90 -3.20 -15.97
CA THR A 187 -11.21 -2.06 -16.85
C THR A 187 -12.64 -1.57 -16.62
N HIS A 188 -12.99 -0.42 -17.20
CA HIS A 188 -14.37 0.06 -17.24
C HIS A 188 -15.06 -0.32 -18.57
N GLN A 189 -16.37 -0.26 -18.60
CA GLN A 189 -17.22 -0.45 -19.76
C GLN A 189 -17.40 0.86 -20.55
N PRO A 190 -17.43 0.80 -21.89
CA PRO A 190 -16.99 -0.33 -22.71
C PRO A 190 -15.46 -0.45 -22.66
N PRO A 191 -14.90 -1.67 -22.61
CA PRO A 191 -13.46 -1.85 -22.51
C PRO A 191 -12.83 -1.57 -23.89
N GLY A 192 -12.27 -0.38 -24.05
CA GLY A 192 -11.61 0.06 -25.29
C GLY A 192 -10.12 -0.27 -25.34
N THR A 193 -9.44 -0.06 -24.21
CA THR A 193 -7.99 -0.25 -24.08
C THR A 193 -7.63 -0.92 -22.76
N ILE A 194 -6.47 -1.58 -22.73
CA ILE A 194 -5.82 -1.99 -21.48
C ILE A 194 -4.45 -1.34 -21.38
N ARG A 195 -4.05 -0.98 -20.16
CA ARG A 195 -2.69 -0.53 -19.87
C ARG A 195 -1.82 -1.72 -19.49
N VAL A 196 -0.64 -1.78 -20.08
CA VAL A 196 0.43 -2.72 -19.74
C VAL A 196 1.50 -1.93 -18.99
N SER A 197 1.80 -2.36 -17.77
CA SER A 197 2.65 -1.62 -16.83
C SER A 197 4.13 -1.96 -16.97
N SER A 198 4.44 -3.12 -17.57
CA SER A 198 5.80 -3.48 -17.94
C SER A 198 5.82 -4.20 -19.29
N PRO A 199 6.81 -3.95 -20.15
CA PRO A 199 7.03 -4.70 -21.39
C PRO A 199 7.06 -6.21 -21.20
N SER A 200 7.50 -6.70 -20.04
CA SER A 200 7.66 -8.14 -19.76
C SER A 200 6.36 -8.89 -19.52
N GLN A 201 5.24 -8.20 -19.25
CA GLN A 201 4.01 -8.85 -18.79
C GLN A 201 3.30 -9.66 -19.87
N LEU A 202 3.45 -9.28 -21.15
CA LEU A 202 2.69 -9.85 -22.27
C LEU A 202 3.63 -10.32 -23.40
N VAL A 203 4.81 -10.82 -23.04
CA VAL A 203 5.77 -11.37 -24.01
C VAL A 203 5.42 -12.83 -24.30
N PRO A 204 5.16 -13.21 -25.57
CA PRO A 204 4.99 -14.63 -25.92
C PRO A 204 6.22 -15.46 -25.58
N SER A 205 6.00 -16.66 -25.04
CA SER A 205 7.07 -17.62 -24.70
C SER A 205 6.63 -19.05 -25.01
N ASP A 206 7.50 -20.03 -24.76
CA ASP A 206 7.15 -21.45 -24.86
C ASP A 206 6.16 -21.90 -23.77
N GLN A 207 6.07 -21.16 -22.66
CA GLN A 207 5.09 -21.40 -21.61
C GLN A 207 3.76 -20.72 -21.94
N PRO A 208 2.61 -21.37 -21.67
CA PRO A 208 1.30 -20.74 -21.88
C PRO A 208 1.15 -19.47 -21.05
N LEU A 209 0.71 -18.39 -21.68
CA LEU A 209 0.40 -17.13 -21.04
C LEU A 209 -0.97 -16.64 -21.54
N ASP A 210 -1.88 -16.35 -20.62
CA ASP A 210 -3.18 -15.76 -20.96
C ASP A 210 -3.32 -14.37 -20.30
N LEU A 211 -3.80 -13.41 -21.10
CA LEU A 211 -4.31 -12.14 -20.62
C LEU A 211 -5.81 -12.29 -20.34
N LEU A 212 -6.22 -12.00 -19.11
CA LEU A 212 -7.61 -11.95 -18.69
C LEU A 212 -8.03 -10.51 -18.47
N VAL A 213 -9.09 -10.10 -19.15
CA VAL A 213 -9.66 -8.76 -19.01
C VAL A 213 -11.06 -8.86 -18.42
N LEU A 214 -11.26 -8.20 -17.28
CA LEU A 214 -12.55 -8.12 -16.61
C LEU A 214 -13.02 -6.68 -16.51
N PRO A 215 -14.11 -6.30 -17.16
CA PRO A 215 -14.78 -5.05 -16.85
C PRO A 215 -15.34 -5.12 -15.42
N VAL A 216 -15.03 -4.13 -14.59
CA VAL A 216 -15.45 -4.06 -13.18
C VAL A 216 -16.01 -2.66 -12.93
N GLU A 217 -17.33 -2.54 -12.80
CA GLU A 217 -17.98 -1.26 -12.51
C GLU A 217 -18.25 -1.11 -11.02
N ASP A 218 -18.39 0.15 -10.60
CA ASP A 218 -18.94 0.45 -9.28
C ASP A 218 -20.43 0.11 -9.26
N ALA A 219 -20.84 -0.56 -8.19
CA ALA A 219 -22.24 -0.91 -8.01
C ALA A 219 -23.02 0.34 -7.58
N PRO A 220 -24.09 0.73 -8.31
CA PRO A 220 -24.94 1.82 -7.86
C PRO A 220 -25.69 1.43 -6.57
N ASP A 221 -26.14 2.44 -5.84
CA ASP A 221 -26.95 2.24 -4.63
C ASP A 221 -28.19 1.39 -4.95
N GLY A 222 -28.42 0.35 -4.15
CA GLY A 222 -29.53 -0.59 -4.35
C GLY A 222 -29.31 -1.69 -5.40
N ALA A 223 -28.12 -1.81 -6.00
CA ALA A 223 -27.82 -2.93 -6.90
C ALA A 223 -27.95 -4.29 -6.18
N THR A 224 -28.66 -5.22 -6.81
CA THR A 224 -28.92 -6.57 -6.28
C THR A 224 -27.75 -7.54 -6.46
N VAL A 225 -26.85 -7.26 -7.40
CA VAL A 225 -25.65 -8.07 -7.67
C VAL A 225 -24.43 -7.17 -7.52
N ALA A 226 -23.99 -6.99 -6.27
CA ALA A 226 -22.86 -6.15 -5.91
C ALA A 226 -22.00 -6.86 -4.87
N PHE A 227 -20.70 -6.90 -5.11
CA PHE A 227 -19.73 -7.51 -4.22
C PHE A 227 -19.02 -6.41 -3.42
N PRO A 228 -19.26 -6.30 -2.10
CA PRO A 228 -18.48 -5.40 -1.25
C PRO A 228 -17.04 -5.90 -1.20
N PHE A 229 -16.07 -5.06 -1.56
CA PHE A 229 -14.67 -5.46 -1.69
C PHE A 229 -14.13 -6.08 -0.41
N ARG A 230 -14.31 -5.39 0.74
CA ARG A 230 -13.81 -5.86 2.04
C ARG A 230 -14.39 -7.24 2.42
N ALA A 231 -15.71 -7.39 2.29
CA ALA A 231 -16.39 -8.65 2.57
C ALA A 231 -15.88 -9.77 1.66
N TYR A 232 -15.70 -9.48 0.36
CA TYR A 232 -15.18 -10.46 -0.59
C TYR A 232 -13.76 -10.93 -0.26
N VAL A 233 -12.88 -10.02 0.19
CA VAL A 233 -11.54 -10.40 0.65
C VAL A 233 -11.61 -11.25 1.92
N GLN A 234 -12.47 -10.89 2.88
CA GLN A 234 -12.66 -11.64 4.12
C GLN A 234 -13.20 -13.06 3.86
N GLU A 235 -14.26 -13.19 3.07
CA GLU A 235 -14.84 -14.48 2.67
C GLU A 235 -13.82 -15.35 1.91
N THR A 236 -12.99 -14.74 1.08
CA THR A 236 -11.90 -15.46 0.40
C THR A 236 -10.85 -15.94 1.41
N GLY A 237 -10.48 -15.10 2.38
CA GLY A 237 -9.59 -15.48 3.47
C GLY A 237 -10.12 -16.63 4.32
N GLU A 238 -11.43 -16.69 4.59
CA GLU A 238 -12.05 -17.81 5.30
C GLU A 238 -11.93 -19.13 4.54
N VAL A 239 -12.16 -19.09 3.22
CA VAL A 239 -11.98 -20.27 2.33
C VAL A 239 -10.52 -20.73 2.33
N VAL A 240 -9.58 -19.78 2.33
CA VAL A 240 -8.15 -20.09 2.38
C VAL A 240 -7.74 -20.69 3.72
N ALA A 241 -8.17 -20.08 4.83
CA ALA A 241 -7.86 -20.56 6.17
C ALA A 241 -8.41 -21.98 6.42
N ALA A 242 -9.59 -22.30 5.88
CA ALA A 242 -10.18 -23.63 5.97
C ALA A 242 -9.36 -24.73 5.27
N ALA A 243 -8.48 -24.38 4.32
CA ALA A 243 -7.61 -25.34 3.65
C ALA A 243 -6.38 -25.74 4.47
N GLY A 244 -6.01 -24.95 5.49
CA GLY A 244 -4.93 -25.26 6.43
C GLY A 244 -3.92 -24.11 6.63
N PRO A 245 -3.02 -24.27 7.64
CA PRO A 245 -2.13 -23.19 8.07
C PRO A 245 -1.16 -22.73 6.98
N GLY A 246 -0.65 -23.64 6.14
CA GLY A 246 0.27 -23.27 5.06
C GLY A 246 -0.35 -22.38 3.98
N ALA A 247 -1.65 -22.53 3.71
CA ALA A 247 -2.37 -21.65 2.80
C ALA A 247 -2.72 -20.30 3.47
N ALA A 248 -3.07 -20.34 4.76
CA ALA A 248 -3.33 -19.14 5.57
C ALA A 248 -2.08 -18.23 5.66
N ASP A 249 -0.91 -18.79 5.97
CA ASP A 249 0.34 -18.02 6.07
C ASP A 249 0.69 -17.31 4.75
N LYS A 250 0.49 -17.98 3.61
CA LYS A 250 0.72 -17.40 2.28
C LYS A 250 -0.26 -16.28 1.96
N TRP A 251 -1.52 -16.43 2.38
CA TRP A 251 -2.54 -15.41 2.23
C TRP A 251 -2.26 -14.18 3.08
N ASP A 252 -1.88 -14.36 4.34
CA ASP A 252 -1.52 -13.25 5.23
C ASP A 252 -0.29 -12.49 4.70
N ALA A 253 0.72 -13.22 4.22
CA ALA A 253 1.88 -12.62 3.55
C ALA A 253 1.51 -11.84 2.27
N ALA A 254 0.53 -12.32 1.50
CA ALA A 254 0.02 -11.61 0.33
C ALA A 254 -0.70 -10.31 0.72
N LEU A 255 -1.56 -10.33 1.74
CA LEU A 255 -2.25 -9.14 2.24
C LEU A 255 -1.26 -8.11 2.79
N GLU A 256 -0.23 -8.56 3.51
CA GLU A 256 0.86 -7.71 4.01
C GLU A 256 1.65 -7.09 2.85
N ALA A 257 2.03 -7.87 1.84
CA ALA A 257 2.75 -7.38 0.66
C ALA A 257 1.94 -6.33 -0.13
N LEU A 258 0.62 -6.51 -0.18
CA LEU A 258 -0.30 -5.52 -0.75
C LEU A 258 -0.47 -4.28 0.11
N THR A 259 -0.05 -4.29 1.38
CA THR A 259 -0.36 -3.26 2.38
C THR A 259 -1.88 -3.07 2.58
N LEU A 260 -2.65 -4.16 2.45
CA LEU A 260 -4.11 -4.14 2.54
C LEU A 260 -4.57 -4.30 4.00
N ASP A 261 -4.99 -3.20 4.62
CA ASP A 261 -5.59 -3.19 5.96
C ASP A 261 -7.12 -3.37 5.90
N LEU A 262 -7.59 -4.60 6.12
CA LEU A 262 -9.01 -4.93 6.14
C LEU A 262 -9.74 -4.40 7.38
N SER A 263 -9.06 -3.79 8.36
CA SER A 263 -9.72 -3.11 9.49
C SER A 263 -10.14 -1.68 9.16
N ASP A 264 -9.63 -1.08 8.07
CA ASP A 264 -10.01 0.28 7.64
C ASP A 264 -11.37 0.28 6.92
N GLU A 265 -12.39 0.82 7.57
CA GLU A 265 -13.75 1.00 7.01
C GLU A 265 -13.80 1.83 5.73
N TRP A 266 -12.74 2.56 5.37
CA TRP A 266 -12.68 3.26 4.09
C TRP A 266 -12.85 2.36 2.86
N TYR A 267 -12.49 1.09 2.98
CA TYR A 267 -12.71 0.12 1.90
C TYR A 267 -14.20 -0.23 1.70
N ASP A 268 -15.09 0.10 2.63
CA ASP A 268 -16.53 -0.22 2.56
C ASP A 268 -17.27 0.52 1.45
N LYS A 269 -16.72 1.65 0.99
CA LYS A 269 -17.26 2.39 -0.15
C LYS A 269 -17.10 1.62 -1.47
N TYR A 270 -16.19 0.64 -1.55
CA TYR A 270 -15.95 -0.13 -2.77
C TYR A 270 -16.90 -1.31 -2.84
N ARG A 271 -17.85 -1.21 -3.76
CA ARG A 271 -18.77 -2.27 -4.12
C ARG A 271 -18.73 -2.42 -5.62
N PHE A 272 -18.48 -3.63 -6.11
CA PHE A 272 -18.21 -3.85 -7.52
C PHE A 272 -19.23 -4.78 -8.16
N MET A 273 -19.51 -4.53 -9.44
CA MET A 273 -20.29 -5.39 -10.32
C MET A 273 -19.37 -5.87 -11.46
N PRO A 274 -18.86 -7.11 -11.39
CA PRO A 274 -18.02 -7.65 -12.45
C PRO A 274 -18.85 -7.98 -13.70
N GLY A 275 -18.27 -7.71 -14.87
CA GLY A 275 -18.80 -8.12 -16.16
C GLY A 275 -18.39 -9.54 -16.54
N VAL A 276 -18.19 -9.77 -17.84
CA VAL A 276 -17.78 -11.07 -18.38
C VAL A 276 -16.28 -11.07 -18.68
N TRP A 277 -15.61 -12.14 -18.25
CA TRP A 277 -14.20 -12.39 -18.58
C TRP A 277 -13.97 -12.44 -20.09
N ARG A 278 -12.95 -11.71 -20.55
CA ARG A 278 -12.40 -11.83 -21.90
C ARG A 278 -10.99 -12.40 -21.78
N ARG A 279 -10.78 -13.61 -22.31
CA ARG A 279 -9.48 -14.27 -22.34
C ARG A 279 -8.82 -14.05 -23.69
N PHE A 280 -7.52 -13.75 -23.67
CA PHE A 280 -6.67 -13.69 -24.85
C PHE A 280 -5.39 -14.49 -24.62
N SER A 281 -5.10 -15.44 -25.49
CA SER A 281 -3.87 -16.22 -25.40
C SER A 281 -2.69 -15.44 -25.99
N VAL A 282 -1.67 -15.20 -25.17
CA VAL A 282 -0.45 -14.48 -25.53
C VAL A 282 0.49 -15.44 -26.24
N LYS A 283 0.40 -15.44 -27.57
CA LYS A 283 1.16 -16.32 -28.48
C LYS A 283 1.85 -15.51 -29.57
N GLN A 284 2.55 -16.19 -30.47
CA GLN A 284 3.18 -15.53 -31.61
C GLN A 284 2.21 -14.60 -32.36
N GLY A 285 2.65 -13.37 -32.61
CA GLY A 285 1.84 -12.31 -33.22
C GLY A 285 1.05 -11.44 -32.24
N PHE A 286 1.00 -11.80 -30.94
CA PHE A 286 0.34 -10.96 -29.93
C PHE A 286 1.04 -9.60 -29.81
N PRO A 287 0.31 -8.46 -29.81
CA PRO A 287 0.91 -7.14 -29.71
C PRO A 287 1.66 -6.95 -28.39
N HIS A 288 2.98 -6.72 -28.46
CA HIS A 288 3.83 -6.45 -27.31
C HIS A 288 5.01 -5.57 -27.72
N LEU A 289 5.71 -5.01 -26.75
CA LEU A 289 7.00 -4.34 -26.97
C LEU A 289 8.13 -5.37 -26.86
N ASP A 290 8.97 -5.45 -27.88
CA ASP A 290 10.15 -6.30 -27.88
C ASP A 290 11.25 -5.66 -26.99
N ILE A 291 11.46 -6.22 -25.81
CA ILE A 291 12.38 -5.67 -24.78
C ILE A 291 13.80 -5.50 -25.34
N PRO A 292 14.42 -6.50 -25.98
CA PRO A 292 15.72 -6.36 -26.65
C PRO A 292 15.83 -5.19 -27.64
N SER A 293 14.73 -4.74 -28.24
CA SER A 293 14.72 -3.64 -29.21
C SER A 293 14.69 -2.24 -28.56
N LEU A 294 14.45 -2.15 -27.25
CA LEU A 294 14.39 -0.87 -26.54
C LEU A 294 15.80 -0.25 -26.44
N PRO A 295 15.97 1.04 -26.77
CA PRO A 295 17.23 1.74 -26.60
C PRO A 295 17.81 1.65 -25.18
N ALA A 296 19.13 1.49 -25.08
CA ALA A 296 19.85 1.49 -23.81
C ALA A 296 19.60 2.81 -23.04
N GLY A 297 19.31 2.68 -21.74
CA GLY A 297 18.97 3.82 -20.86
C GLY A 297 17.46 4.00 -20.61
N ILE A 298 16.60 3.30 -21.34
CA ILE A 298 15.17 3.21 -21.01
C ILE A 298 14.99 2.20 -19.86
N ILE A 299 14.51 2.67 -18.72
CA ILE A 299 14.38 1.87 -17.49
C ILE A 299 12.93 1.64 -17.04
N ASP A 300 11.97 2.34 -17.63
CA ASP A 300 10.55 2.22 -17.29
C ASP A 300 9.67 2.57 -18.51
N VAL A 301 8.80 1.65 -18.93
CA VAL A 301 7.94 1.81 -20.11
C VAL A 301 6.55 1.28 -19.82
N HIS A 302 5.56 2.11 -20.11
CA HIS A 302 4.17 1.73 -20.06
C HIS A 302 3.55 1.95 -21.45
N TYR A 303 2.68 1.05 -21.87
CA TYR A 303 1.97 1.16 -23.14
C TYR A 303 0.52 0.72 -22.99
N SER A 304 -0.30 0.99 -23.99
CA SER A 304 -1.70 0.54 -24.01
C SER A 304 -1.97 -0.26 -25.27
N LEU A 305 -2.84 -1.26 -25.14
CA LEU A 305 -3.32 -2.07 -26.25
C LEU A 305 -4.80 -1.79 -26.49
N GLU A 306 -5.18 -1.64 -27.75
CA GLU A 306 -6.58 -1.61 -28.16
C GLU A 306 -7.19 -3.01 -28.04
N LEU A 307 -8.18 -3.18 -27.17
CA LEU A 307 -8.81 -4.48 -26.97
C LEU A 307 -9.47 -5.07 -28.22
N PRO A 308 -10.14 -4.28 -29.09
CA PRO A 308 -10.68 -4.82 -30.35
C PRO A 308 -9.62 -5.45 -31.25
N ARG A 309 -8.37 -4.97 -31.20
CA ARG A 309 -7.26 -5.52 -31.99
C ARG A 309 -6.77 -6.86 -31.47
N LEU A 310 -7.17 -7.25 -30.26
CA LEU A 310 -6.80 -8.54 -29.67
C LEU A 310 -7.75 -9.68 -30.07
N ALA A 311 -8.82 -9.41 -30.84
CA ALA A 311 -9.79 -10.42 -31.25
C ALA A 311 -9.19 -11.71 -31.87
N PRO A 312 -8.12 -11.69 -32.68
CA PRO A 312 -7.48 -12.91 -33.20
C PRO A 312 -6.86 -13.83 -32.13
N PHE A 313 -6.66 -13.31 -30.93
CA PHE A 313 -6.08 -14.03 -29.79
C PHE A 313 -7.14 -14.48 -28.78
N ALA A 314 -8.41 -14.14 -29.00
CA ALA A 314 -9.49 -14.47 -28.08
C ALA A 314 -9.70 -15.98 -27.97
N ALA A 315 -9.91 -16.45 -26.74
CA ALA A 315 -10.27 -17.83 -26.43
C ALA A 315 -11.37 -17.86 -25.36
N PRO A 316 -12.17 -18.92 -25.26
CA PRO A 316 -13.17 -19.04 -24.19
C PRO A 316 -12.52 -19.10 -22.80
N PHE A 317 -13.06 -18.31 -21.86
CA PHE A 317 -12.62 -18.36 -20.46
C PHE A 317 -12.94 -19.70 -19.79
N SER A 318 -14.03 -20.36 -20.17
CA SER A 318 -14.41 -21.68 -19.66
C SER A 318 -13.40 -22.79 -20.01
N GLU A 319 -12.75 -22.67 -21.17
CA GLU A 319 -11.69 -23.60 -21.58
C GLU A 319 -10.48 -23.45 -20.66
N LEU A 320 -10.11 -22.22 -20.27
CA LEU A 320 -9.00 -21.98 -19.34
C LEU A 320 -9.23 -22.69 -18.01
N LEU A 321 -10.42 -22.53 -17.43
CA LEU A 321 -10.76 -23.19 -16.17
C LEU A 321 -10.71 -24.71 -16.29
N SER A 322 -11.01 -25.26 -17.46
CA SER A 322 -10.96 -26.71 -17.70
C SER A 322 -9.52 -27.20 -17.86
N GLU A 323 -8.68 -26.44 -18.58
CA GLU A 323 -7.24 -26.67 -18.70
C GLU A 323 -6.55 -26.67 -17.32
N MET A 324 -6.95 -25.76 -16.43
CA MET A 324 -6.38 -25.61 -15.09
C MET A 324 -6.81 -26.69 -14.09
N LYS A 325 -7.84 -27.50 -14.39
CA LYS A 325 -8.19 -28.69 -13.58
C LYS A 325 -7.28 -29.87 -13.83
N LEU A 326 -6.68 -29.92 -15.02
CA LEU A 326 -5.91 -31.06 -15.52
C LEU A 326 -4.41 -30.96 -15.19
N SER A 327 -4.01 -29.86 -14.56
CA SER A 327 -2.65 -29.55 -14.09
C SER A 327 -2.58 -29.60 -12.59
#